data_AF-A0A944N9U5-F1
#
_entry.id   AF-A0A944N9U5-F1
#
_cell.length_a   1.000
_cell.length_b   1.000
_cell.length_c   1.000
_cell.angle_alpha   90.00
_cell.angle_beta   90.00
_cell.angle_gamma   90.00
#
_symmetry.space_group_name_H-M   'P 1'
#
loop_
_entity.id
_entity.type
_entity.pdbx_description
1 polymer ?
#
loop_
_entity_poly.entity_id
_entity_poly.type
_entity_poly.pdbx_seq_one_letter_code
_entity_poly.pdbx_strand_id
1 'polypeptide(L)'
;MSSNGVAIFKNFTAPQVVGTHYRLLCMTGPNKGLSYFMSADRIVMGRDKGCEIVVLDAKSSREHAELKKIGDEYIISDLGSNNGLVVGNRKITQKQLSDGDSIVIGKTVYKYSIVLVGATDGLVDGENGERPDLDSNEDSPADGKKKSRLFVMLFLVVLLGMFLFDDSDSGRKKSKKSLAPKNITTEFANIIRKKIQEEDREIEDKLQVVIHRGLREYREGNYFRSIAEFNLALVLSPNDGRASFYLNKAKQALDEEIEERFLRAKQEADALKYESSIITYCSVVRLLQLYTEDQRYKEALTNIKVIEKRMGKLEGEVKCF
;
A
#
# COMPACT_ATOMS: atom_id res chain seq x y z
N MET A 1 -0.09 28.48 5.34
CA MET A 1 0.99 29.43 5.00
C MET A 1 1.77 28.80 3.85
N SER A 2 1.46 29.22 2.62
CA SER A 2 2.26 28.89 1.43
C SER A 2 3.40 29.87 1.35
N SER A 3 4.62 29.41 1.61
CA SER A 3 5.84 30.14 1.29
C SER A 3 6.80 29.12 0.68
N ASN A 4 7.25 29.40 -0.55
CA ASN A 4 8.32 28.70 -1.30
C ASN A 4 7.92 27.54 -2.25
N GLY A 5 6.75 27.60 -2.90
CA GLY A 5 6.44 26.69 -4.03
C GLY A 5 6.36 25.20 -3.66
N VAL A 6 6.11 24.91 -2.39
CA VAL A 6 5.72 23.60 -1.90
C VAL A 6 4.36 23.74 -1.23
N ALA A 7 3.35 23.06 -1.78
CA ALA A 7 2.02 23.01 -1.19
C ALA A 7 1.89 21.75 -0.34
N ILE A 8 1.59 21.93 0.95
CA ILE A 8 1.50 20.84 1.92
C ILE A 8 0.03 20.49 2.16
N PHE A 9 -0.32 19.23 1.95
CA PHE A 9 -1.66 18.72 2.16
C PHE A 9 -1.64 17.60 3.20
N LYS A 10 -2.62 17.66 4.13
CA LYS A 10 -2.82 16.63 5.15
C LYS A 10 -3.60 15.41 4.63
N ASN A 11 -4.26 15.55 3.48
CA ASN A 11 -5.09 14.51 2.84
C ASN A 11 -4.55 14.22 1.43
N PHE A 12 -4.79 13.03 0.90
CA PHE A 12 -4.40 12.59 -0.46
C PHE A 12 -5.02 13.38 -1.62
N THR A 13 -5.64 14.53 -1.35
CA THR A 13 -6.32 15.36 -2.34
C THR A 13 -5.30 15.82 -3.39
N ALA A 14 -5.48 15.32 -4.62
CA ALA A 14 -4.68 15.75 -5.76
C ALA A 14 -4.98 17.22 -6.08
N PRO A 15 -4.03 17.95 -6.70
CA PRO A 15 -4.27 19.32 -7.14
C PRO A 15 -5.39 19.31 -8.20
N GLN A 16 -6.32 20.26 -8.12
CA GLN A 16 -7.44 20.38 -9.06
C GLN A 16 -7.03 21.02 -10.40
N VAL A 17 -5.79 21.52 -10.47
CA VAL A 17 -5.26 22.17 -11.68
C VAL A 17 -4.79 21.09 -12.64
N VAL A 18 -5.25 21.16 -13.89
CA VAL A 18 -4.82 20.26 -14.97
C VAL A 18 -3.31 20.38 -15.18
N GLY A 19 -2.60 19.25 -15.26
CA GLY A 19 -1.16 19.22 -15.52
C GLY A 19 -0.42 18.12 -14.78
N THR A 20 0.91 18.12 -14.93
CA THR A 20 1.83 17.21 -14.25
C THR A 20 2.25 17.80 -12.91
N HIS A 21 1.96 17.08 -11.82
CA HIS A 21 2.33 17.47 -10.47
C HIS A 21 3.31 16.48 -9.87
N TYR A 22 4.27 16.99 -9.10
CA TYR A 22 5.29 16.16 -8.45
C TYR A 22 5.02 16.13 -6.97
N ARG A 23 4.97 14.93 -6.39
CA ARG A 23 4.56 14.72 -5.00
C ARG A 23 5.62 13.95 -4.22
N LEU A 24 5.88 14.38 -3.00
CA LEU A 24 6.50 13.55 -1.96
C LEU A 24 5.45 13.18 -0.92
N LEU A 25 5.28 11.89 -0.65
CA LEU A 25 4.43 11.39 0.43
C LEU A 25 5.30 10.89 1.58
N CYS A 26 5.12 11.44 2.77
CA CYS A 26 5.81 10.98 3.97
C CYS A 26 5.22 9.66 4.45
N MET A 27 5.99 8.58 4.39
CA MET A 27 5.56 7.22 4.71
C MET A 27 5.77 6.85 6.19
N THR A 28 6.75 7.48 6.85
CA THR A 28 7.14 7.20 8.24
C THR A 28 7.41 8.49 9.02
N GLY A 29 7.67 8.36 10.33
CA GLY A 29 7.98 9.49 11.20
C GLY A 29 6.78 10.35 11.61
N PRO A 30 7.01 11.46 12.33
CA PRO A 30 5.95 12.33 12.84
C PRO A 30 5.06 12.96 11.76
N ASN A 31 5.62 13.14 10.56
CA ASN A 31 4.93 13.73 9.41
C ASN A 31 4.25 12.68 8.52
N LYS A 32 4.13 11.42 8.97
CA LYS A 32 3.51 10.33 8.19
C LYS A 32 2.11 10.73 7.69
N GLY A 33 1.86 10.48 6.40
CA GLY A 33 0.61 10.81 5.71
C GLY A 33 0.60 12.18 5.04
N LEU A 34 1.53 13.08 5.38
CA LEU A 34 1.63 14.39 4.71
C LEU A 34 2.12 14.25 3.27
N SER A 35 1.42 14.92 2.35
CA SER A 35 1.78 15.03 0.93
C SER A 35 2.31 16.43 0.63
N TYR A 36 3.47 16.50 -0.01
CA TYR A 36 4.13 17.73 -0.43
C TYR A 36 4.10 17.79 -1.95
N PHE A 37 3.32 18.72 -2.52
CA PHE A 37 3.32 18.97 -3.96
C PHE A 37 4.32 20.06 -4.29
N MET A 38 5.22 19.74 -5.22
CA MET A 38 6.42 20.51 -5.52
C MET A 38 6.25 21.23 -6.85
N SER A 39 6.31 22.56 -6.81
CA SER A 39 6.29 23.42 -8.00
C SER A 39 7.51 24.33 -8.12
N ALA A 40 8.32 24.46 -7.06
CA ALA A 40 9.55 25.26 -7.08
C ALA A 40 10.72 24.56 -7.79
N ASP A 41 11.56 25.35 -8.46
CA ASP A 41 12.77 24.86 -9.15
C ASP A 41 13.83 24.32 -8.19
N ARG A 42 13.81 24.77 -6.93
CA ARG A 42 14.73 24.35 -5.88
C ARG A 42 13.99 24.22 -4.56
N ILE A 43 14.13 23.08 -3.90
CA ILE A 43 13.50 22.75 -2.62
C ILE A 43 14.55 22.12 -1.72
N VAL A 44 14.72 22.64 -0.51
CA VAL A 44 15.61 22.07 0.49
C VAL A 44 14.80 21.26 1.51
N MET A 45 15.29 20.07 1.81
CA MET A 45 14.76 19.17 2.82
C MET A 45 15.75 19.02 3.97
N GLY A 46 15.27 19.15 5.20
CA GLY A 46 16.09 18.94 6.38
C GLY A 46 15.37 19.23 7.68
N ARG A 47 16.03 19.01 8.82
CA ARG A 47 15.47 19.25 10.16
C ARG A 47 15.28 20.73 10.49
N ASP A 48 16.01 21.61 9.82
CA ASP A 48 15.88 23.03 10.10
C ASP A 48 14.49 23.55 9.74
N LYS A 49 13.99 24.50 10.53
CA LYS A 49 12.67 25.12 10.28
C LYS A 49 12.67 26.05 9.07
N GLY A 50 13.85 26.44 8.59
CA GLY A 50 14.02 27.24 7.38
C GLY A 50 13.89 26.45 6.07
N CYS A 51 13.90 25.11 6.13
CA CYS A 51 13.74 24.26 4.94
C CYS A 51 12.30 24.28 4.43
N GLU A 52 12.11 24.24 3.11
CA GLU A 52 10.78 24.13 2.50
C GLU A 52 10.06 22.84 2.91
N ILE A 53 10.81 21.73 3.07
CA ILE A 53 10.28 20.49 3.64
C ILE A 53 11.02 20.17 4.94
N VAL A 54 10.35 20.43 6.06
CA VAL A 54 10.87 20.14 7.38
C VAL A 54 10.76 18.65 7.70
N VAL A 55 11.90 18.01 7.91
CA VAL A 55 12.03 16.59 8.26
C VAL A 55 12.21 16.47 9.78
N LEU A 56 11.14 16.09 10.49
CA LEU A 56 11.12 15.93 11.95
C LEU A 56 11.83 14.63 12.40
N ASP A 57 13.13 14.58 12.14
CA ASP A 57 13.98 13.43 12.46
C ASP A 57 15.31 13.90 13.05
N ALA A 58 15.67 13.39 14.23
CA ALA A 58 16.94 13.73 14.87
C ALA A 58 18.17 13.27 14.06
N LYS A 59 18.01 12.25 13.20
CA LYS A 59 19.06 11.75 12.30
C LYS A 59 19.12 12.52 10.97
N SER A 60 18.26 13.49 10.71
CA SER A 60 18.41 14.38 9.55
C SER A 60 19.35 15.56 9.87
N SER A 61 20.00 16.08 8.84
CA SER A 61 20.83 17.28 8.94
C SER A 61 19.94 18.51 8.89
N ARG A 62 20.46 19.68 9.29
CA ARG A 62 19.72 20.95 9.22
C ARG A 62 19.21 21.21 7.80
N GLU A 63 20.12 21.19 6.84
CA GLU A 63 19.88 21.03 5.42
C GLU A 63 20.48 19.69 5.03
N HIS A 64 19.67 18.76 4.51
CA HIS A 64 20.10 17.38 4.29
C HIS A 64 20.12 17.04 2.81
N ALA A 65 19.04 17.38 2.10
CA ALA A 65 18.94 17.10 0.67
C ALA A 65 18.34 18.30 -0.05
N GLU A 66 18.73 18.46 -1.30
CA GLU A 66 18.18 19.44 -2.23
C GLU A 66 17.49 18.70 -3.39
N LEU A 67 16.31 19.17 -3.75
CA LEU A 67 15.62 18.81 -4.98
C LEU A 67 15.73 19.98 -5.93
N LYS A 68 16.29 19.73 -7.12
CA LYS A 68 16.40 20.71 -8.18
C LYS A 68 15.68 20.23 -9.42
N LYS A 69 14.80 21.07 -9.96
CA LYS A 69 14.08 20.77 -11.20
C LYS A 69 14.99 21.06 -12.39
N ILE A 70 15.12 20.09 -13.29
CA ILE A 70 15.79 20.23 -14.59
C ILE A 70 14.84 19.71 -15.66
N GLY A 71 14.30 20.61 -16.49
CA GLY A 71 13.21 20.28 -17.40
C GLY A 71 11.98 19.81 -16.63
N ASP A 72 11.48 18.62 -16.95
CA ASP A 72 10.31 18.00 -16.31
C ASP A 72 10.67 16.93 -15.27
N GLU A 73 11.89 16.99 -14.74
CA GLU A 73 12.41 16.00 -13.80
C GLU A 73 13.04 16.66 -12.59
N TYR A 74 12.94 16.00 -11.44
CA TYR A 74 13.64 16.42 -10.22
C TYR A 74 14.88 15.58 -10.02
N ILE A 75 16.00 16.26 -9.79
CA ILE A 75 17.23 15.65 -9.32
C ILE A 75 17.35 15.91 -7.83
N ILE A 76 17.51 14.85 -7.04
CA ILE A 76 17.80 14.97 -5.62
C ILE A 76 19.32 14.86 -5.40
N SER A 77 19.86 15.72 -4.56
CA SER A 77 21.28 15.75 -4.19
C SER A 77 21.43 15.80 -2.66
N ASP A 78 22.43 15.10 -2.13
CA ASP A 78 22.83 15.18 -0.73
C ASP A 78 23.67 16.45 -0.50
N LEU A 79 23.35 17.22 0.54
CA LEU A 79 24.05 18.47 0.87
C LEU A 79 25.21 18.26 1.86
N GLY A 80 25.86 17.09 1.82
CA GLY A 80 26.90 16.71 2.77
C GLY A 80 26.33 16.29 4.12
N SER A 81 25.27 15.48 4.09
CA SER A 81 24.58 15.10 5.31
C SER A 81 25.35 14.07 6.13
N ASN A 82 25.25 14.13 7.47
CA ASN A 82 26.00 13.23 8.35
C ASN A 82 25.65 11.75 8.16
N ASN A 83 24.38 11.45 7.84
CA ASN A 83 23.91 10.08 7.68
C ASN A 83 23.81 9.65 6.21
N GLY A 84 23.97 10.58 5.27
CA GLY A 84 23.80 10.40 3.84
C GLY A 84 22.32 10.32 3.42
N LEU A 85 22.10 10.63 2.14
CA LEU A 85 20.83 10.47 1.46
C LEU A 85 20.75 9.07 0.82
N VAL A 86 19.63 8.37 1.01
CA VAL A 86 19.39 7.06 0.38
C VAL A 86 18.19 7.17 -0.56
N VAL A 87 18.34 6.68 -1.79
CA VAL A 87 17.21 6.52 -2.73
C VAL A 87 17.14 5.08 -3.19
N GLY A 88 15.97 4.47 -3.03
CA GLY A 88 15.79 3.02 -3.11
C GLY A 88 16.61 2.33 -2.02
N ASN A 89 17.60 1.52 -2.43
CA ASN A 89 18.45 0.75 -1.54
C ASN A 89 19.91 1.25 -1.51
N ARG A 90 20.21 2.42 -2.09
CA ARG A 90 21.59 2.92 -2.21
C ARG A 90 21.75 4.31 -1.62
N LYS A 91 22.84 4.53 -0.89
CA LYS A 91 23.32 5.87 -0.57
C LYS A 91 23.76 6.55 -1.86
N ILE A 92 23.31 7.76 -2.08
CA ILE A 92 23.58 8.53 -3.29
C ILE A 92 24.06 9.93 -2.90
N THR A 93 24.93 10.50 -3.73
CA THR A 93 25.27 11.92 -3.66
C THR A 93 24.31 12.72 -4.53
N GLN A 94 23.89 12.16 -5.66
CA GLN A 94 22.93 12.76 -6.57
C GLN A 94 22.22 11.67 -7.38
N LYS A 95 20.92 11.84 -7.63
CA LYS A 95 20.12 10.96 -8.49
C LYS A 95 18.93 11.71 -9.10
N GLN A 96 18.65 11.47 -10.38
CA GLN A 96 17.39 11.84 -11.01
C GLN A 96 16.26 10.94 -10.50
N LEU A 97 15.21 11.54 -9.97
CA LEU A 97 14.08 10.82 -9.38
C LEU A 97 13.15 10.29 -10.47
N SER A 98 12.78 9.02 -10.33
CA SER A 98 11.74 8.38 -11.14
C SER A 98 10.48 8.16 -10.32
N ASP A 99 9.33 8.14 -10.99
CA ASP A 99 8.05 7.85 -10.34
C ASP A 99 8.13 6.58 -9.48
N GLY A 100 7.66 6.68 -8.23
CA GLY A 100 7.73 5.59 -7.27
C GLY A 100 9.06 5.46 -6.53
N ASP A 101 10.05 6.33 -6.72
CA ASP A 101 11.28 6.28 -5.93
C ASP A 101 11.02 6.45 -4.42
N SER A 102 11.72 5.65 -3.61
CA SER A 102 11.71 5.77 -2.15
C SER A 102 12.94 6.55 -1.70
N ILE A 103 12.76 7.63 -0.94
CA ILE A 103 13.82 8.53 -0.49
C ILE A 103 13.87 8.44 1.03
N VAL A 104 15.04 8.14 1.60
CA VAL A 104 15.24 8.05 3.05
C VAL A 104 16.19 9.16 3.49
N ILE A 105 15.70 9.97 4.43
CA ILE A 105 16.43 11.04 5.09
C ILE A 105 16.41 10.75 6.59
N GLY A 106 17.57 10.44 7.17
CA GLY A 106 17.64 9.95 8.55
C GLY A 106 16.97 8.58 8.69
N LYS A 107 15.80 8.53 9.35
CA LYS A 107 14.90 7.37 9.45
C LYS A 107 13.56 7.59 8.75
N THR A 108 13.35 8.79 8.21
CA THR A 108 12.09 9.19 7.59
C THR A 108 12.09 8.81 6.11
N VAL A 109 11.03 8.13 5.68
CA VAL A 109 10.88 7.62 4.31
C VAL A 109 9.85 8.47 3.59
N TYR A 110 10.20 8.91 2.39
CA TYR A 110 9.33 9.62 1.47
C TYR A 110 9.17 8.82 0.18
N LYS A 111 7.97 8.79 -0.39
CA LYS A 111 7.70 8.22 -1.71
C LYS A 111 7.52 9.35 -2.71
N TYR A 112 8.33 9.37 -3.76
CA TYR A 112 8.16 10.29 -4.88
C TYR A 112 7.10 9.75 -5.85
N SER A 113 6.23 10.63 -6.33
CA SER A 113 5.24 10.29 -7.35
C SER A 113 5.01 11.42 -8.34
N ILE A 114 4.75 11.06 -9.59
CA ILE A 114 4.28 11.98 -10.64
C ILE A 114 2.77 11.76 -10.79
N VAL A 115 1.99 12.81 -10.57
CA VAL A 115 0.52 12.79 -10.63
C VAL A 115 0.08 13.59 -11.85
N LEU A 116 -0.49 12.91 -12.84
CA LEU A 116 -1.09 13.53 -14.02
C LEU A 116 -2.57 13.82 -13.73
N VAL A 117 -2.95 15.09 -13.76
CA VAL A 117 -4.35 15.52 -13.67
C VAL A 117 -4.78 15.91 -15.08
N GLY A 118 -5.57 15.05 -15.72
CA GLY A 118 -6.13 15.32 -17.05
C GLY A 118 -7.22 16.39 -16.99
N ALA A 119 -7.40 17.13 -18.08
CA ALA A 119 -8.59 17.94 -18.26
C ALA A 119 -9.78 16.99 -18.46
N THR A 120 -10.59 16.81 -17.43
CA THR A 120 -11.95 16.34 -17.66
C THR A 120 -12.71 17.51 -18.26
N ASP A 121 -12.96 17.47 -19.57
CA ASP A 121 -14.04 18.25 -20.17
C ASP A 121 -15.31 18.00 -19.35
N GLY A 122 -15.93 19.07 -18.91
CA GLY A 122 -17.04 19.02 -17.97
C GLY A 122 -18.22 18.22 -18.52
N LEU A 123 -18.70 17.27 -17.72
CA LEU A 123 -20.09 16.85 -17.69
C LEU A 123 -20.48 16.61 -16.23
N VAL A 124 -21.20 17.58 -15.68
CA VAL A 124 -22.15 17.40 -14.57
C VAL A 124 -23.55 17.34 -15.19
N ASP A 125 -24.48 16.73 -14.46
CA ASP A 125 -25.90 16.43 -14.73
C ASP A 125 -26.06 15.01 -15.32
N GLY A 126 -26.71 14.04 -14.67
CA GLY A 126 -27.72 14.07 -13.63
C GLY A 126 -28.91 13.26 -14.16
N GLU A 127 -29.09 12.01 -13.72
CA GLU A 127 -30.38 11.32 -13.89
C GLU A 127 -30.54 10.17 -12.90
N ASN A 128 -31.60 10.28 -12.11
CA ASN A 128 -32.26 9.21 -11.38
C ASN A 128 -32.87 8.20 -12.37
N GLY A 129 -32.95 6.93 -12.00
CA GLY A 129 -33.87 6.01 -12.68
C GLY A 129 -33.50 4.54 -12.54
N GLU A 130 -34.21 3.87 -11.62
CA GLU A 130 -34.63 2.46 -11.72
C GLU A 130 -33.57 1.35 -11.75
N ARG A 131 -33.49 0.66 -10.59
CA ARG A 131 -33.09 -0.75 -10.52
C ARG A 131 -34.21 -1.60 -11.14
N PRO A 132 -33.92 -2.53 -12.07
CA PRO A 132 -34.84 -3.62 -12.35
C PRO A 132 -34.63 -4.72 -11.31
N ASP A 133 -35.71 -5.03 -10.59
CA ASP A 133 -35.85 -6.20 -9.75
C ASP A 133 -35.71 -7.48 -10.61
N LEU A 134 -34.97 -8.48 -10.10
CA LEU A 134 -34.98 -9.83 -10.66
C LEU A 134 -35.16 -10.81 -9.51
N ASP A 135 -36.41 -11.26 -9.37
CA ASP A 135 -36.84 -12.33 -8.50
C ASP A 135 -37.14 -13.58 -9.36
N SER A 136 -36.43 -14.67 -9.04
CA SER A 136 -36.84 -16.08 -9.08
C SER A 136 -37.33 -16.81 -10.37
N ASN A 137 -36.69 -17.97 -10.57
CA ASN A 137 -37.21 -19.30 -10.97
C ASN A 137 -37.10 -19.85 -12.42
N GLU A 138 -36.47 -21.04 -12.43
CA GLU A 138 -36.39 -22.20 -13.35
C GLU A 138 -37.40 -22.34 -14.49
N ASP A 139 -36.93 -22.69 -15.70
CA ASP A 139 -36.98 -24.08 -16.25
C ASP A 139 -36.52 -24.13 -17.72
N SER A 140 -35.78 -25.18 -18.09
CA SER A 140 -35.48 -25.62 -19.48
C SER A 140 -36.66 -26.44 -20.05
N PRO A 141 -36.86 -26.69 -21.38
CA PRO A 141 -35.80 -27.21 -22.27
C PRO A 141 -35.90 -26.99 -23.83
N ALA A 142 -34.80 -27.38 -24.48
CA ALA A 142 -34.66 -28.11 -25.77
C ALA A 142 -34.73 -27.43 -27.17
N ASP A 143 -33.66 -27.75 -27.93
CA ASP A 143 -33.52 -28.10 -29.36
C ASP A 143 -33.15 -27.03 -30.40
N GLY A 144 -32.18 -27.37 -31.27
CA GLY A 144 -32.12 -26.79 -32.62
C GLY A 144 -30.81 -26.25 -33.22
N LYS A 145 -29.76 -27.09 -33.33
CA LYS A 145 -28.80 -27.17 -34.49
C LYS A 145 -27.75 -26.07 -34.81
N LYS A 146 -26.48 -26.55 -34.74
CA LYS A 146 -25.36 -26.56 -35.74
C LYS A 146 -24.23 -25.48 -35.72
N LYS A 147 -23.05 -26.00 -35.30
CA LYS A 147 -21.70 -26.04 -35.94
C LYS A 147 -20.81 -24.77 -36.05
N SER A 148 -19.69 -24.78 -35.31
CA SER A 148 -18.30 -24.88 -35.83
C SER A 148 -17.33 -25.16 -34.65
N ARG A 149 -16.80 -26.37 -34.48
CA ARG A 149 -15.41 -26.81 -34.79
C ARG A 149 -14.39 -25.67 -35.01
N LEU A 150 -13.37 -25.53 -34.15
CA LEU A 150 -11.96 -25.89 -34.44
C LEU A 150 -10.99 -25.40 -33.32
N PHE A 151 -9.96 -26.22 -33.02
CA PHE A 151 -8.74 -25.95 -32.22
C PHE A 151 -8.78 -26.01 -30.67
N VAL A 152 -8.92 -27.22 -30.14
CA VAL A 152 -8.17 -27.66 -28.94
C VAL A 152 -7.60 -29.03 -29.30
N MET A 153 -6.27 -29.13 -29.50
CA MET A 153 -5.44 -30.35 -29.39
C MET A 153 -4.05 -30.05 -29.99
N LEU A 154 -3.18 -29.40 -29.22
CA LEU A 154 -1.74 -29.41 -29.48
C LEU A 154 -0.97 -29.42 -28.15
N PHE A 155 -1.27 -30.39 -27.28
CA PHE A 155 -0.48 -30.58 -26.06
C PHE A 155 -0.21 -32.06 -25.71
N LEU A 156 -0.45 -33.00 -26.63
CA LEU A 156 -0.26 -34.44 -26.37
C LEU A 156 0.69 -35.17 -27.34
N VAL A 157 1.47 -34.46 -28.15
CA VAL A 157 2.45 -35.09 -29.09
C VAL A 157 3.91 -34.87 -28.67
N VAL A 158 4.19 -33.98 -27.71
CA VAL A 158 5.57 -33.76 -27.22
C VAL A 158 5.94 -34.72 -26.07
N LEU A 159 4.96 -35.32 -25.39
CA LEU A 159 5.20 -36.25 -24.28
C LEU A 159 5.27 -37.74 -24.68
N LEU A 160 5.14 -38.07 -25.97
CA LEU A 160 5.23 -39.45 -26.47
C LEU A 160 6.38 -39.66 -27.48
N GLY A 161 7.36 -38.75 -27.52
CA GLY A 161 8.56 -38.83 -28.37
C GLY A 161 9.87 -39.06 -27.60
N MET A 162 9.82 -39.27 -26.27
CA MET A 162 11.00 -39.52 -25.42
C MET A 162 11.21 -40.98 -25.05
N PHE A 163 10.53 -41.91 -25.73
CA PHE A 163 10.84 -43.34 -25.65
C PHE A 163 10.98 -43.86 -27.07
N LEU A 164 12.09 -44.58 -27.32
CA LEU A 164 12.53 -45.15 -28.59
C LEU A 164 13.39 -44.22 -29.45
N PHE A 165 14.69 -44.13 -29.14
CA PHE A 165 15.75 -44.51 -30.08
C PHE A 165 17.05 -44.64 -29.28
N ASP A 166 17.38 -45.90 -29.00
CA ASP A 166 18.68 -46.36 -28.54
C ASP A 166 19.48 -46.84 -29.74
N ASP A 167 20.80 -46.68 -29.60
CA ASP A 167 21.88 -47.47 -30.19
C ASP A 167 22.77 -46.92 -31.34
N SER A 168 24.06 -46.99 -30.98
CA SER A 168 25.30 -47.26 -31.70
C SER A 168 25.71 -46.58 -33.04
N ASP A 169 26.80 -45.81 -32.90
CA ASP A 169 28.14 -46.04 -33.47
C ASP A 169 28.77 -45.01 -34.43
N SER A 170 30.06 -44.78 -34.12
CA SER A 170 31.22 -44.27 -34.85
C SER A 170 31.08 -43.26 -36.02
N GLY A 171 31.74 -42.10 -35.84
CA GLY A 171 31.95 -41.13 -36.93
C GLY A 171 32.88 -39.97 -36.59
N ARG A 172 34.19 -40.19 -36.68
CA ARG A 172 35.28 -39.19 -36.63
C ARG A 172 34.99 -37.96 -37.51
N LYS A 173 34.91 -36.74 -36.95
CA LYS A 173 35.28 -35.49 -37.64
C LYS A 173 35.98 -34.48 -36.72
N LYS A 174 37.08 -33.96 -37.24
CA LYS A 174 38.10 -33.11 -36.60
C LYS A 174 37.62 -31.67 -36.37
N SER A 175 38.08 -31.12 -35.25
CA SER A 175 38.36 -29.71 -34.92
C SER A 175 37.70 -28.59 -35.75
N LYS A 176 36.85 -27.81 -35.08
CA LYS A 176 37.01 -26.35 -35.04
C LYS A 176 36.95 -25.90 -33.59
N LYS A 177 38.11 -25.56 -33.01
CA LYS A 177 38.20 -24.82 -31.75
C LYS A 177 37.56 -23.44 -32.01
N SER A 178 36.31 -23.25 -31.62
CA SER A 178 35.81 -21.90 -31.38
C SER A 178 36.37 -21.46 -30.03
N LEU A 179 37.23 -20.46 -30.08
CA LEU A 179 37.76 -19.78 -28.91
C LEU A 179 36.59 -19.06 -28.23
N ALA A 180 36.02 -19.67 -27.19
CA ALA A 180 34.98 -19.03 -26.39
C ALA A 180 35.61 -17.97 -25.46
N PRO A 181 35.10 -16.73 -25.39
CA PRO A 181 35.48 -15.81 -24.33
C PRO A 181 34.73 -16.23 -23.05
N LYS A 182 35.25 -17.20 -22.31
CA LYS A 182 34.50 -17.88 -21.22
C LYS A 182 34.75 -17.37 -19.79
N ASN A 183 35.61 -16.37 -19.60
CA ASN A 183 36.02 -15.98 -18.24
C ASN A 183 35.35 -14.71 -17.70
N ILE A 184 34.81 -13.83 -18.56
CA ILE A 184 34.19 -12.57 -18.10
C ILE A 184 32.71 -12.78 -17.69
N THR A 185 32.02 -13.75 -18.29
CA THR A 185 30.59 -13.99 -18.04
C THR A 185 30.32 -14.78 -16.75
N THR A 186 31.22 -15.68 -16.36
CA THR A 186 31.04 -16.54 -15.18
C THR A 186 31.25 -15.79 -13.86
N GLU A 187 32.25 -14.91 -13.82
CA GLU A 187 32.55 -14.07 -12.64
C GLU A 187 31.45 -13.03 -12.41
N PHE A 188 30.99 -12.37 -13.47
CA PHE A 188 29.86 -11.44 -13.40
C PHE A 188 28.54 -12.13 -12.99
N ALA A 189 28.26 -13.32 -13.51
CA ALA A 189 27.11 -14.13 -13.08
C ALA A 189 27.19 -14.54 -11.60
N ASN A 190 28.38 -14.86 -11.09
CA ASN A 190 28.59 -15.18 -9.68
C ASN A 190 28.40 -13.95 -8.78
N ILE A 191 28.86 -12.78 -9.20
CA ILE A 191 28.64 -11.51 -8.49
C ILE A 191 27.15 -11.17 -8.43
N ILE A 192 26.41 -11.34 -9.54
CA ILE A 192 24.96 -11.12 -9.58
C ILE A 192 24.24 -12.10 -8.65
N ARG A 193 24.55 -13.40 -8.71
CA ARG A 193 23.94 -14.40 -7.81
C ARG A 193 24.20 -14.08 -6.34
N LYS A 194 25.42 -13.67 -6.01
CA LYS A 194 25.77 -13.28 -4.64
C LYS A 194 24.97 -12.06 -4.18
N LYS A 195 24.84 -11.04 -5.04
CA LYS A 195 24.01 -9.85 -4.74
C LYS A 195 22.53 -10.20 -4.58
N ILE A 196 21.98 -11.02 -5.47
CA ILE A 196 20.59 -11.50 -5.36
C ILE A 196 20.41 -12.27 -4.04
N GLN A 197 21.32 -13.17 -3.69
CA GLN A 197 21.27 -13.89 -2.41
C GLN A 197 21.40 -12.99 -1.18
N GLU A 198 22.21 -11.94 -1.26
CA GLU A 198 22.35 -10.94 -0.19
C GLU A 198 21.06 -10.11 -0.04
N GLU A 199 20.46 -9.68 -1.16
CA GLU A 199 19.19 -8.95 -1.19
C GLU A 199 18.02 -9.83 -0.71
N ASP A 200 17.93 -11.09 -1.14
CA ASP A 200 16.93 -12.06 -0.70
C ASP A 200 17.02 -12.31 0.81
N ARG A 201 18.25 -12.40 1.35
CA ARG A 201 18.49 -12.58 2.78
C ARG A 201 18.06 -11.34 3.58
N GLU A 202 18.35 -10.14 3.08
CA GLU A 202 17.94 -8.89 3.74
C GLU A 202 16.41 -8.72 3.76
N ILE A 203 15.73 -9.14 2.69
CA ILE A 203 14.26 -9.14 2.62
C ILE A 203 13.68 -10.15 3.61
N GLU A 204 14.25 -11.36 3.68
CA GLU A 204 13.81 -12.40 4.62
C GLU A 204 13.98 -11.93 6.07
N ASP A 205 15.12 -11.32 6.43
CA ASP A 205 15.36 -10.78 7.77
C ASP A 205 14.33 -9.69 8.13
N LYS A 206 14.03 -8.78 7.20
CA LYS A 206 12.99 -7.75 7.39
C LYS A 206 11.60 -8.36 7.53
N LEU A 207 11.28 -9.36 6.71
CA LEU A 207 10.00 -10.06 6.74
C LEU A 207 9.77 -10.72 8.11
N GLN A 208 10.77 -11.40 8.66
CA GLN A 208 10.67 -12.04 9.98
C GLN A 208 10.43 -11.01 11.09
N VAL A 209 11.10 -9.86 11.05
CA VAL A 209 10.89 -8.77 12.03
C VAL A 209 9.47 -8.21 11.94
N VAL A 210 8.96 -7.97 10.73
CA VAL A 210 7.60 -7.45 10.51
C VAL A 210 6.55 -8.44 10.98
N ILE A 211 6.69 -9.73 10.62
CA ILE A 211 5.78 -10.80 11.08
C ILE A 211 5.79 -10.90 12.61
N HIS A 212 6.97 -10.87 13.24
CA HIS A 212 7.08 -10.94 14.70
C HIS A 212 6.37 -9.75 15.39
N ARG A 213 6.54 -8.54 14.84
CA ARG A 213 5.83 -7.35 15.34
C ARG A 213 4.32 -7.48 15.15
N GLY A 214 3.85 -7.93 13.99
CA GLY A 214 2.42 -8.19 13.74
C GLY A 214 1.83 -9.18 14.74
N LEU A 215 2.53 -10.29 15.00
CA LEU A 215 2.11 -11.30 15.99
C LEU A 215 2.09 -10.77 17.42
N ARG A 216 3.01 -9.85 17.76
CA ARG A 216 2.99 -9.18 19.06
C ARG A 216 1.76 -8.29 19.20
N GLU A 217 1.52 -7.41 18.23
CA GLU A 217 0.35 -6.52 18.22
C GLU A 217 -0.96 -7.33 18.25
N TYR A 218 -1.02 -8.46 17.53
CA TYR A 218 -2.17 -9.38 17.57
C TYR A 218 -2.43 -9.92 18.98
N ARG A 219 -1.39 -10.40 19.67
CA ARG A 219 -1.51 -10.92 21.05
C ARG A 219 -1.91 -9.85 22.06
N GLU A 220 -1.51 -8.61 21.81
CA GLU A 220 -1.85 -7.45 22.65
C GLU A 220 -3.25 -6.88 22.33
N GLY A 221 -4.00 -7.46 21.38
CA GLY A 221 -5.33 -6.98 20.96
C GLY A 221 -5.29 -5.72 20.08
N ASN A 222 -4.12 -5.28 19.64
CA ASN A 222 -3.95 -4.11 18.79
C ASN A 222 -4.20 -4.47 17.31
N TYR A 223 -5.42 -4.90 16.97
CA TYR A 223 -5.72 -5.52 15.68
C TYR A 223 -5.45 -4.62 14.46
N PHE A 224 -5.70 -3.31 14.54
CA PHE A 224 -5.35 -2.39 13.45
C PHE A 224 -3.85 -2.35 13.14
N ARG A 225 -3.01 -2.34 14.19
CA ARG A 225 -1.55 -2.36 14.02
C ARG A 225 -1.12 -3.70 13.47
N SER A 226 -1.64 -4.78 14.02
CA SER A 226 -1.42 -6.15 13.54
C SER A 226 -1.74 -6.30 12.05
N ILE A 227 -2.92 -5.85 11.59
CA ILE A 227 -3.34 -5.85 10.19
C ILE A 227 -2.36 -5.07 9.32
N ALA A 228 -1.94 -3.88 9.76
CA ALA A 228 -0.97 -3.06 9.03
C ALA A 228 0.40 -3.77 8.87
N GLU A 229 0.86 -4.46 9.91
CA GLU A 229 2.09 -5.25 9.88
C GLU A 229 2.00 -6.42 8.92
N PHE A 230 0.91 -7.19 8.94
CA PHE A 230 0.77 -8.32 8.02
C PHE A 230 0.57 -7.89 6.57
N ASN A 231 -0.12 -6.77 6.31
CA ASN A 231 -0.16 -6.18 4.97
C ASN A 231 1.24 -5.76 4.50
N LEU A 232 2.05 -5.17 5.39
CA LEU A 232 3.45 -4.85 5.07
C LEU A 232 4.27 -6.12 4.77
N ALA A 233 4.07 -7.20 5.54
CA ALA A 233 4.70 -8.48 5.27
C ALA A 233 4.31 -9.03 3.89
N LEU A 234 3.06 -8.90 3.47
CA LEU A 234 2.61 -9.29 2.13
C LEU A 234 3.12 -8.38 1.02
N VAL A 235 3.44 -7.12 1.31
CA VAL A 235 4.16 -6.25 0.35
C VAL A 235 5.62 -6.74 0.16
N LEU A 236 6.26 -7.21 1.23
CA LEU A 236 7.62 -7.75 1.19
C LEU A 236 7.67 -9.16 0.54
N SER A 237 6.67 -9.99 0.83
CA SER A 237 6.53 -11.35 0.30
C SER A 237 5.04 -11.65 0.03
N PRO A 238 4.55 -11.41 -1.20
CA PRO A 238 3.12 -11.54 -1.55
C PRO A 238 2.50 -12.91 -1.30
N ASN A 239 3.33 -13.96 -1.32
CA ASN A 239 2.91 -15.35 -1.14
C ASN A 239 3.27 -15.90 0.25
N ASP A 240 3.62 -15.07 1.24
CA ASP A 240 3.87 -15.54 2.60
C ASP A 240 2.55 -16.02 3.25
N GLY A 241 2.42 -17.34 3.40
CA GLY A 241 1.23 -17.96 3.96
C GLY A 241 0.98 -17.61 5.43
N ARG A 242 2.03 -17.33 6.22
CA ARG A 242 1.87 -16.93 7.63
C ARG A 242 1.28 -15.52 7.71
N ALA A 243 1.82 -14.58 6.94
CA ALA A 243 1.33 -13.21 6.89
C ALA A 243 -0.13 -13.17 6.45
N SER A 244 -0.50 -13.90 5.39
CA SER A 244 -1.89 -14.00 4.93
C SER A 244 -2.82 -14.63 5.98
N PHE A 245 -2.40 -15.74 6.61
CA PHE A 245 -3.17 -16.41 7.67
C PHE A 245 -3.44 -15.47 8.85
N TYR A 246 -2.42 -14.81 9.38
CA TYR A 246 -2.59 -13.94 10.54
C TYR A 246 -3.24 -12.59 10.20
N LEU A 247 -3.11 -12.10 8.96
CA LEU A 247 -3.90 -10.97 8.49
C LEU A 247 -5.41 -11.26 8.61
N ASN A 248 -5.85 -12.41 8.09
CA ASN A 248 -7.25 -12.81 8.15
C ASN A 248 -7.69 -13.02 9.60
N LYS A 249 -6.85 -13.66 10.42
CA LYS A 249 -7.12 -13.86 11.84
C LYS A 249 -7.25 -12.53 12.62
N ALA A 250 -6.42 -11.54 12.30
CA ALA A 250 -6.48 -10.22 12.92
C ALA A 250 -7.74 -9.43 12.49
N LYS A 251 -8.14 -9.54 11.22
CA LYS A 251 -9.42 -8.97 10.73
C LYS A 251 -10.62 -9.60 11.43
N GLN A 252 -10.67 -10.93 11.47
CA GLN A 252 -11.74 -11.66 12.13
C GLN A 252 -11.85 -11.27 13.62
N ALA A 253 -10.73 -11.22 14.35
CA ALA A 253 -10.73 -10.86 15.76
C ALA A 253 -11.20 -9.40 15.99
N LEU A 254 -10.85 -8.48 15.09
CA LEU A 254 -11.35 -7.11 15.12
C LEU A 254 -12.87 -7.05 14.88
N ASP A 255 -13.35 -7.83 13.92
CA ASP A 255 -14.77 -7.91 13.58
C ASP A 255 -15.56 -8.47 14.78
N GLU A 256 -15.11 -9.58 15.37
CA GLU A 256 -15.68 -10.18 16.58
C GLU A 256 -15.71 -9.21 17.76
N GLU A 257 -14.62 -8.46 18.00
CA GLU A 257 -14.55 -7.46 19.09
C GLU A 257 -15.58 -6.34 18.90
N ILE A 258 -15.76 -5.87 17.66
CA ILE A 258 -16.74 -4.82 17.36
C ILE A 258 -18.15 -5.37 17.50
N GLU A 259 -18.43 -6.55 16.95
CA GLU A 259 -19.74 -7.22 17.06
C GLU A 259 -20.15 -7.46 18.50
N GLU A 260 -19.23 -7.90 19.37
CA GLU A 260 -19.49 -8.08 20.79
C GLU A 260 -19.91 -6.76 21.46
N ARG A 261 -19.22 -5.66 21.15
CA ARG A 261 -19.57 -4.33 21.66
C ARG A 261 -20.94 -3.87 21.16
N PHE A 262 -21.26 -4.11 19.89
CA PHE A 262 -22.59 -3.81 19.32
C PHE A 262 -23.69 -4.61 20.02
N LEU A 263 -23.49 -5.91 20.19
CA LEU A 263 -24.44 -6.79 20.86
C LEU A 263 -24.69 -6.33 22.30
N ARG A 264 -23.61 -6.04 23.04
CA ARG A 264 -23.70 -5.52 24.40
C ARG A 264 -24.44 -4.19 24.48
N ALA A 265 -24.10 -3.23 23.60
CA ALA A 265 -24.75 -1.94 23.56
C ALA A 265 -26.26 -2.06 23.28
N LYS A 266 -26.63 -2.97 22.37
CA LYS A 266 -28.04 -3.28 22.07
C LYS A 266 -28.76 -3.86 23.28
N GLN A 267 -28.17 -4.85 23.96
CA GLN A 267 -28.74 -5.43 25.18
C GLN A 267 -28.92 -4.38 26.29
N GLU A 268 -27.95 -3.47 26.45
CA GLU A 268 -28.04 -2.36 27.39
C GLU A 268 -29.20 -1.41 27.04
N ALA A 269 -29.39 -1.10 25.74
CA ALA A 269 -30.51 -0.28 25.28
C ALA A 269 -31.88 -0.96 25.48
N ASP A 270 -31.98 -2.26 25.19
CA ASP A 270 -33.20 -3.05 25.38
C ASP A 270 -33.59 -3.16 26.86
N ALA A 271 -32.58 -3.16 27.76
CA ALA A 271 -32.76 -3.09 29.21
C ALA A 271 -33.00 -1.66 29.75
N LEU A 272 -33.25 -0.68 28.87
CA LEU A 272 -33.46 0.74 29.20
C LEU A 272 -32.26 1.43 29.89
N LYS A 273 -31.05 0.83 29.81
CA LYS A 273 -29.80 1.39 30.32
C LYS A 273 -29.12 2.24 29.25
N TYR A 274 -29.78 3.34 28.87
CA TYR A 274 -29.37 4.16 27.73
C TYR A 274 -27.98 4.80 27.88
N GLU A 275 -27.62 5.27 29.07
CA GLU A 275 -26.30 5.86 29.31
C GLU A 275 -25.17 4.82 29.13
N SER A 276 -25.36 3.61 29.66
CA SER A 276 -24.40 2.51 29.47
C SER A 276 -24.28 2.13 27.99
N SER A 277 -25.42 2.00 27.31
CA SER A 277 -25.46 1.69 25.87
C SER A 277 -24.70 2.73 25.05
N ILE A 278 -24.91 4.01 25.32
CA ILE A 278 -24.18 5.12 24.70
C ILE A 278 -22.67 4.99 24.94
N ILE A 279 -22.24 4.72 26.17
CA ILE A 279 -20.82 4.52 26.51
C ILE A 279 -20.23 3.36 25.67
N THR A 280 -20.96 2.26 25.56
CA THR A 280 -20.53 1.08 24.79
C THR A 280 -20.44 1.40 23.29
N TYR A 281 -21.43 2.07 22.69
CA TYR A 281 -21.34 2.55 21.30
C TYR A 281 -20.20 3.56 21.10
N CYS A 282 -20.01 4.51 22.02
CA CYS A 282 -18.91 5.45 21.97
C CYS A 282 -17.54 4.76 22.03
N SER A 283 -17.44 3.60 22.68
CA SER A 283 -16.21 2.79 22.67
C SER A 283 -15.88 2.28 21.26
N VAL A 284 -16.88 1.91 20.45
CA VAL A 284 -16.72 1.51 19.05
C VAL A 284 -16.32 2.71 18.20
N VAL A 285 -17.01 3.84 18.37
CA VAL A 285 -16.67 5.10 17.68
C VAL A 285 -15.21 5.49 17.95
N ARG A 286 -14.76 5.39 19.21
CA ARG A 286 -13.37 5.69 19.59
C ARG A 286 -12.37 4.70 18.96
N LEU A 287 -12.71 3.41 18.93
CA LEU A 287 -11.89 2.39 18.29
C LEU A 287 -11.71 2.67 16.78
N LEU A 288 -12.78 3.15 16.13
CA LEU A 288 -12.84 3.43 14.69
C LEU A 288 -12.62 4.89 14.30
N GLN A 289 -12.12 5.74 15.21
CA GLN A 289 -12.02 7.19 14.99
C GLN A 289 -11.17 7.61 13.78
N LEU A 290 -10.22 6.77 13.36
CA LEU A 290 -9.38 7.00 12.17
C LEU A 290 -9.99 6.42 10.88
N TYR A 291 -11.14 5.76 10.99
CA TYR A 291 -11.83 5.02 9.93
C TYR A 291 -13.29 5.47 9.84
N THR A 292 -13.51 6.78 9.69
CA THR A 292 -14.86 7.38 9.71
C THR A 292 -15.76 6.90 8.56
N GLU A 293 -15.16 6.38 7.49
CA GLU A 293 -15.89 5.79 6.36
C GLU A 293 -16.34 4.35 6.60
N ASP A 294 -15.83 3.69 7.64
CA ASP A 294 -16.22 2.33 8.01
C ASP A 294 -17.72 2.29 8.36
N GLN A 295 -18.43 1.31 7.80
CA GLN A 295 -19.86 1.18 8.01
C GLN A 295 -20.21 1.03 9.49
N ARG A 296 -19.38 0.34 10.26
CA ARG A 296 -19.58 0.11 11.70
C ARG A 296 -19.42 1.40 12.50
N TYR A 297 -18.55 2.31 12.05
CA TYR A 297 -18.42 3.64 12.66
C TYR A 297 -19.71 4.46 12.48
N LYS A 298 -20.22 4.50 11.24
CA LYS A 298 -21.47 5.20 10.88
C LYS A 298 -22.68 4.60 11.60
N GLU A 299 -22.73 3.28 11.70
CA GLU A 299 -23.79 2.56 12.40
C GLU A 299 -23.79 2.85 13.91
N ALA A 300 -22.62 2.84 14.56
CA ALA A 300 -22.51 3.18 15.99
C ALA A 300 -23.01 4.61 16.27
N LEU A 301 -22.63 5.59 15.44
CA LEU A 301 -23.14 6.97 15.55
C LEU A 301 -24.66 7.04 15.35
N THR A 302 -25.20 6.29 14.39
CA THR A 302 -26.64 6.26 14.13
C THR A 302 -27.41 5.69 15.33
N ASN A 303 -26.91 4.60 15.94
CA ASN A 303 -27.53 4.02 17.12
C ASN A 303 -27.47 4.96 18.33
N ILE A 304 -26.38 5.71 18.52
CA ILE A 304 -26.29 6.75 19.55
C ILE A 304 -27.41 7.78 19.37
N LYS A 305 -27.60 8.30 18.14
CA LYS A 305 -28.66 9.28 17.83
C LYS A 305 -30.07 8.74 18.13
N VAL A 306 -30.32 7.46 17.81
CA VAL A 306 -31.59 6.80 18.12
C VAL A 306 -31.84 6.78 19.63
N ILE A 307 -30.80 6.50 20.42
CA ILE A 307 -30.89 6.47 21.87
C ILE A 307 -31.06 7.89 22.45
N GLU A 308 -30.34 8.89 21.95
CA GLU A 308 -30.51 10.30 22.36
C GLU A 308 -31.97 10.75 22.21
N LYS A 309 -32.58 10.43 21.07
CA LYS A 309 -33.99 10.72 20.81
C LYS A 309 -34.93 10.02 21.81
N ARG A 310 -34.64 8.77 22.19
CA ARG A 310 -35.41 8.04 23.21
C ARG A 310 -35.26 8.65 24.61
N MET A 311 -34.11 9.27 24.90
CA MET A 311 -33.86 9.99 26.15
C MET A 311 -34.46 11.40 26.17
N GLY A 312 -35.02 11.90 25.06
CA GLY A 312 -35.49 13.27 24.94
C GLY A 312 -34.38 14.32 24.85
N LYS A 313 -33.15 13.91 24.52
CA LYS A 313 -32.00 14.79 24.28
C LYS A 313 -32.02 15.36 22.86
N LEU A 314 -31.35 16.48 22.67
CA LEU A 314 -31.14 17.05 21.33
C LEU A 314 -30.09 16.21 20.57
N GLU A 315 -30.25 16.09 19.25
CA GLU A 315 -29.31 15.31 18.43
C GLU A 315 -27.89 15.91 18.50
N GLY A 316 -26.90 15.08 18.82
CA GLY A 316 -25.49 15.49 18.92
C GLY A 316 -25.10 16.14 20.25
N GLU A 317 -25.94 16.02 21.29
CA GLU A 317 -25.62 16.43 22.66
C GLU A 317 -24.55 15.50 23.29
N VAL A 318 -24.58 14.21 22.94
CA VAL A 318 -23.58 13.23 23.35
C VAL A 318 -22.34 13.33 22.48
N LYS A 319 -21.22 13.66 23.12
CA LYS A 319 -19.88 13.60 22.51
C LYS A 319 -19.11 12.42 23.09
N CYS A 320 -18.69 11.49 22.23
CA CYS A 320 -17.90 10.34 22.64
C CYS A 320 -16.45 10.71 23.03
N PHE A 321 -16.01 11.92 22.70
CA PHE A 321 -14.70 12.52 22.96
C PHE A 321 -14.76 14.04 22.78
#